data_AF-A0A358L3U8-F1
#
_entry.id   AF-A0A358L3U8-F1
#
_cell.length_a   1.000
_cell.length_b   1.000
_cell.length_c   1.000
_cell.angle_alpha   90.00
_cell.angle_beta   90.00
_cell.angle_gamma   90.00
#
_symmetry.space_group_name_H-M   'P 1'
#
loop_
_entity.id
_entity.type
_entity.pdbx_description
1 polymer ?
#
loop_
_entity_poly.entity_id
_entity_poly.type
_entity_poly.pdbx_seq_one_letter_code
_entity_poly.pdbx_strand_id
1 'polypeptide(L)'
;FSAKSTEPVLVRSGLSHREKALLTPFGVTEVSWATSLEDLHDALVQKALAAGAVGYHITHVDSHKPGHDEQSVLAATATLYNINDKPGYDTGPL
;
A
#
# COMPACT_ATOMS: atom_id res chain seq x y z
N PHE A 1 8.04 -11.01 -17.45
CA PHE A 1 6.99 -10.42 -16.60
C PHE A 1 7.15 -8.92 -16.63
N SER A 2 6.34 -8.21 -17.44
CA SER A 2 6.32 -6.75 -17.34
C SER A 2 5.50 -6.42 -16.10
N ALA A 3 6.16 -5.95 -15.04
CA ALA A 3 5.49 -5.35 -13.91
C ALA A 3 4.68 -4.18 -14.47
N LYS A 4 3.39 -4.40 -14.76
CA LYS A 4 2.48 -3.29 -14.95
C LYS A 4 2.59 -2.51 -13.65
N SER A 5 3.22 -1.34 -13.74
CA SER A 5 3.35 -0.40 -12.64
C SER A 5 1.94 0.08 -12.32
N THR A 6 1.17 -0.75 -11.62
CA THR A 6 -0.08 -0.30 -11.01
C THR A 6 0.36 0.72 -9.99
N GLU A 7 0.06 1.98 -10.27
CA GLU A 7 0.45 3.08 -9.37
C GLU A 7 -0.12 2.80 -7.96
N PRO A 8 0.67 3.05 -6.90
CA PRO A 8 0.18 2.87 -5.55
C PRO A 8 -1.03 3.78 -5.31
N VAL A 9 -2.00 3.25 -4.57
CA VAL A 9 -3.12 4.03 -4.05
C VAL A 9 -2.54 5.01 -3.04
N LEU A 10 -2.72 6.31 -3.31
CA LEU A 10 -2.25 7.37 -2.42
C LEU A 10 -3.28 7.60 -1.33
N VAL A 11 -2.84 7.48 -0.08
CA VAL A 11 -3.69 7.69 1.09
C VAL A 11 -3.64 9.15 1.54
N ARG A 12 -2.54 9.84 1.24
CA ARG A 12 -2.42 11.29 1.44
C ARG A 12 -2.77 12.03 0.16
N SER A 13 -3.68 12.98 0.26
CA SER A 13 -3.95 13.95 -0.79
C SER A 13 -2.86 15.02 -0.86
N GLY A 14 -2.75 15.70 -2.01
CA GLY A 14 -1.87 16.86 -2.16
C GLY A 14 -0.40 16.57 -2.49
N LEU A 15 -0.03 15.30 -2.75
CA LEU A 15 1.33 14.99 -3.23
C LEU A 15 1.58 15.63 -4.60
N SER A 16 2.63 16.42 -4.70
CA SER A 16 3.12 16.99 -5.95
C SER A 16 3.61 15.89 -6.90
N HIS A 17 3.73 16.23 -8.18
CA HIS A 17 4.27 15.29 -9.17
C HIS A 17 5.70 14.82 -8.81
N ARG A 18 6.51 15.71 -8.22
CA ARG A 18 7.86 15.40 -7.73
C ARG A 18 7.83 14.39 -6.58
N GLU A 19 6.95 14.57 -5.60
CA GLU A 19 6.82 13.66 -4.46
C GLU A 19 6.34 12.27 -4.90
N LYS A 20 5.42 12.20 -5.86
CA LYS A 20 4.98 10.92 -6.44
C LYS A 20 6.13 10.16 -7.11
N ALA A 21 7.08 10.87 -7.73
CA ALA A 21 8.28 10.25 -8.33
C ALA A 21 9.31 9.76 -7.28
N LEU A 22 9.18 10.18 -6.01
CA LEU A 22 10.06 9.80 -4.90
C LEU A 22 9.45 8.72 -3.99
N LEU A 23 8.34 8.11 -4.41
CA LEU A 23 7.72 7.01 -3.69
C LEU A 23 8.65 5.81 -3.68
N THR A 24 8.96 5.34 -2.48
CA THR A 24 9.79 4.14 -2.28
C THR A 24 9.05 3.15 -1.37
N PRO A 25 9.06 1.85 -1.71
CA PRO A 25 8.51 0.83 -0.83
C PRO A 25 9.35 0.75 0.45
N PHE A 26 8.71 0.66 1.60
CA PHE A 26 9.42 0.58 2.89
C PHE A 26 8.90 -0.52 3.82
N GLY A 27 7.74 -1.12 3.53
CA GLY A 27 7.15 -2.16 4.37
C GLY A 27 6.04 -2.93 3.67
N VAL A 28 5.54 -3.96 4.33
CA VAL A 28 4.42 -4.79 3.88
C VAL A 28 3.38 -4.83 4.99
N THR A 29 2.11 -4.86 4.62
CA THR A 29 0.98 -5.03 5.54
C THR A 29 -0.02 -6.03 4.99
N GLU A 30 -0.80 -6.62 5.89
CA GLU A 30 -1.78 -7.64 5.57
C GLU A 30 -3.14 -7.32 6.21
N VAL A 31 -4.20 -7.62 5.46
CA VAL A 31 -5.59 -7.66 5.92
C VAL A 31 -6.07 -9.10 5.72
N SER A 32 -6.61 -9.73 6.76
CA SER A 32 -7.02 -11.15 6.69
C SER A 32 -8.53 -11.35 6.66
N TRP A 33 -9.31 -10.30 6.95
CA TRP A 33 -10.77 -10.38 7.09
C TRP A 33 -11.42 -9.11 6.57
N ALA A 34 -11.82 -9.11 5.30
CA ALA A 34 -12.68 -8.10 4.70
C ALA A 34 -13.88 -8.75 4.04
N THR A 35 -15.08 -8.20 4.23
CA THR A 35 -16.33 -8.73 3.66
C THR A 35 -16.60 -8.25 2.24
N SER A 36 -15.89 -7.21 1.81
CA SER A 36 -15.98 -6.62 0.48
C SER A 36 -14.66 -5.98 0.06
N LEU A 37 -14.54 -5.63 -1.22
CA LEU A 37 -13.36 -4.91 -1.73
C LEU A 37 -13.24 -3.50 -1.13
N GLU A 38 -14.37 -2.85 -0.82
CA GLU A 38 -14.38 -1.56 -0.12
C GLU A 38 -13.83 -1.71 1.31
N ASP A 39 -14.32 -2.70 2.07
CA ASP A 39 -13.81 -2.96 3.43
C ASP A 39 -12.32 -3.29 3.44
N LEU A 40 -11.86 -4.03 2.42
CA LEU A 40 -10.45 -4.35 2.23
C LEU A 40 -9.63 -3.07 1.99
N HIS A 41 -10.13 -2.18 1.14
CA HIS A 41 -9.48 -0.91 0.83
C HIS A 41 -9.42 0.00 2.06
N ASP A 42 -10.52 0.13 2.80
CA ASP A 42 -10.59 0.93 4.01
C ASP A 42 -9.65 0.39 5.08
N ALA A 43 -9.60 -0.93 5.28
CA ALA A 43 -8.66 -1.56 6.21
C ALA A 43 -7.19 -1.30 5.83
N LEU A 44 -6.86 -1.34 4.54
CA LEU A 44 -5.53 -1.02 4.03
C LEU A 44 -5.18 0.46 4.20
N VAL A 45 -6.12 1.37 3.95
CA VAL A 45 -5.98 2.81 4.21
C VAL A 45 -5.65 3.05 5.68
N GLN A 46 -6.41 2.46 6.61
CA GLN A 46 -6.18 2.62 8.05
C GLN A 46 -4.80 2.08 8.47
N LYS A 47 -4.40 0.91 7.96
CA LYS A 47 -3.07 0.34 8.22
C LYS A 47 -1.94 1.19 7.64
N ALA A 48 -2.11 1.73 6.43
CA ALA A 48 -1.14 2.62 5.81
C ALA A 48 -0.97 3.91 6.63
N LEU A 49 -2.07 4.54 7.07
CA LEU A 49 -2.03 5.72 7.94
C LEU A 49 -1.34 5.43 9.26
N ALA A 50 -1.69 4.32 9.93
CA ALA A 50 -1.09 3.92 11.19
C ALA A 50 0.42 3.66 11.08
N ALA A 51 0.88 3.20 9.91
CA ALA A 51 2.30 2.99 9.62
C ALA A 51 3.03 4.26 9.13
N GLY A 52 2.35 5.40 9.01
CA GLY A 52 2.91 6.63 8.45
C GLY A 52 3.22 6.55 6.94
N ALA A 53 2.59 5.62 6.23
CA ALA A 53 2.72 5.49 4.78
C ALA A 53 1.96 6.60 4.05
N VAL A 54 2.45 6.99 2.88
CA VAL A 54 1.76 7.94 1.99
C VAL A 54 0.90 7.24 0.94
N GLY A 55 1.11 5.94 0.76
CA GLY A 55 0.36 5.11 -0.16
C GLY A 55 0.60 3.62 0.06
N TYR A 56 -0.19 2.79 -0.61
CA TYR A 56 -0.01 1.34 -0.63
C TYR A 56 -0.30 0.76 -2.02
N HIS A 57 0.25 -0.40 -2.30
CA HIS A 57 -0.02 -1.16 -3.51
C HIS A 57 -0.38 -2.58 -3.12
N ILE A 58 -1.58 -3.04 -3.50
CA ILE A 58 -1.99 -4.42 -3.25
C ILE A 58 -1.19 -5.33 -4.17
N THR A 59 -0.40 -6.21 -3.57
CA THR A 59 0.45 -7.17 -4.30
C THR A 59 -0.23 -8.53 -4.43
N HIS A 60 -1.09 -8.87 -3.49
CA HIS A 60 -1.81 -10.14 -3.48
C HIS A 60 -3.20 -9.98 -2.86
N VAL A 61 -4.19 -10.67 -3.42
CA VAL A 61 -5.56 -10.76 -2.87
C VAL A 61 -5.97 -12.22 -2.89
N ASP A 62 -6.34 -12.74 -1.73
CA ASP A 62 -6.97 -14.04 -1.58
C ASP A 62 -8.45 -13.86 -1.26
N SER A 63 -9.28 -14.71 -1.87
CA SER A 63 -10.69 -14.83 -1.51
C SER A 63 -10.90 -16.21 -0.93
N HIS A 64 -11.27 -16.26 0.34
CA HIS A 64 -11.66 -17.49 0.99
C HIS A 64 -13.18 -17.59 0.99
N LYS A 65 -13.71 -18.64 0.37
CA LYS A 65 -15.08 -19.08 0.59
C LYS A 65 -15.06 -20.06 1.76
N PRO A 66 -15.54 -19.69 2.96
CA PRO A 66 -15.74 -20.68 4.02
C PRO A 66 -16.71 -21.76 3.49
N GLY A 67 -16.44 -23.02 3.82
CA GLY A 67 -17.09 -24.20 3.21
C GLY A 67 -18.58 -24.38 3.50
N HIS A 68 -19.29 -23.37 4.01
CA HIS A 68 -20.72 -23.38 4.28
C HIS A 68 -21.28 -21.94 4.19
N ASP A 69 -22.02 -21.68 3.12
CA ASP A 69 -23.05 -20.64 2.84
C ASP A 69 -23.01 -19.19 3.39
N GLU A 70 -22.01 -18.68 4.11
CA GLU A 70 -22.08 -17.29 4.60
C GLU A 70 -20.79 -16.49 4.35
N GLN A 71 -20.92 -15.54 3.40
CA GLN A 71 -20.01 -14.47 2.99
C GLN A 71 -18.58 -14.85 2.57
N SER A 72 -18.19 -14.41 1.37
CA SER A 72 -16.80 -14.53 0.91
C SER A 72 -15.95 -13.54 1.70
N VAL A 73 -14.89 -14.01 2.35
CA VAL A 73 -13.92 -13.14 3.01
C VAL A 73 -12.73 -12.91 2.08
N LEU A 74 -12.28 -11.67 2.04
CA LEU A 74 -11.11 -11.21 1.31
C LEU A 74 -9.96 -11.02 2.29
N ALA A 75 -8.81 -11.51 1.92
CA ALA A 75 -7.53 -11.21 2.52
C ALA A 75 -6.64 -10.55 1.46
N ALA A 76 -5.74 -9.67 1.87
CA ALA A 76 -4.78 -9.06 0.95
C ALA A 76 -3.47 -8.73 1.64
N THR A 77 -2.42 -8.76 0.83
CA THR A 77 -1.09 -8.27 1.15
C THR A 77 -0.85 -7.02 0.33
N ALA A 78 -0.33 -5.98 0.97
CA ALA A 78 0.01 -4.72 0.31
C ALA A 78 1.40 -4.24 0.70
N THR A 79 2.12 -3.70 -0.27
CA THR A 79 3.36 -2.96 -0.05
C THR A 79 3.03 -1.52 0.34
N LEU A 80 3.64 -1.02 1.41
CA LEU A 80 3.52 0.36 1.87
C LEU A 80 4.62 1.22 1.28
N TYR A 81 4.24 2.44 0.89
CA TYR A 81 5.14 3.42 0.27
C TYR A 81 5.27 4.65 1.16
N ASN A 82 6.48 5.20 1.19
CA ASN A 82 6.78 6.49 1.78
C ASN A 82 7.54 7.36 0.78
N ILE A 83 7.61 8.65 1.02
CA ILE A 83 8.45 9.58 0.26
C ILE A 83 9.82 9.56 0.90
N ASN A 84 10.83 9.10 0.18
CA ASN A 84 12.21 9.22 0.62
C ASN A 84 12.65 10.66 0.35
N ASP A 85 12.27 11.59 1.23
CA ASP A 85 12.83 12.94 1.24
C ASP A 85 14.18 12.92 1.97
N LYS A 86 15.09 12.02 1.55
CA LYS A 86 16.49 12.24 1.90
C LYS A 86 16.91 13.47 1.08
N PRO A 87 17.17 14.64 1.70
CA PRO A 87 18.02 15.60 1.03
C PRO A 87 19.27 14.81 0.65
N GLY A 88 19.63 14.82 -0.62
CA GLY A 88 20.97 14.43 -1.03
C GLY A 88 21.95 15.39 -0.38
N TYR A 89 22.28 15.17 0.90
CA TYR A 89 23.52 15.66 1.45
C TYR A 89 24.60 14.84 0.77
N ASP A 90 25.06 15.42 -0.33
CA ASP A 90 26.42 15.32 -0.81
C ASP A 90 27.36 15.47 0.38
N THR A 91 27.73 14.37 1.01
CA THR A 91 28.98 14.31 1.75
C THR A 91 30.06 13.97 0.73
N GLY A 92 30.38 14.96 -0.10
CA GLY A 92 31.65 15.01 -0.82
C GLY A 92 32.83 14.93 0.17
N PRO A 93 33.99 14.43 -0.26
CA PRO A 93 35.12 14.21 0.64
C PRO A 93 35.75 15.55 1.02
N LEU A 94 36.08 15.71 2.31
CA LEU A 94 37.08 16.67 2.78
C LEU A 94 38.38 15.94 3.09
#